data_AF-A0A914MVT1-F1
#
_entry.id   AF-A0A914MVT1-F1
#
_cell.length_a   1.000
_cell.length_b   1.000
_cell.length_c   1.000
_cell.angle_alpha   90.00
_cell.angle_beta   90.00
_cell.angle_gamma   90.00
#
_symmetry.space_group_name_H-M   'P 1'
#
loop_
_entity.id
_entity.type
_entity.pdbx_description
1 polymer ?
#
loop_
_entity_poly.entity_id
_entity_poly.type
_entity_poly.pdbx_seq_one_letter_code
_entity_poly.pdbx_strand_id
1 'polypeptide(L)'
;MNLYGRELSATVLIVGRDLLWHIKQKTEFAKLCEQSAELHFDSLEGQLKAIEEHVRSANRSRRLAKNSIGYTSPFFPYFSSSQQDFEDDNEDEGILRIGDVYLTKHSNLSSVQIIFHLVGDDKLEKEEISSRHPCVAGLHNIVRLSSRFAIRNISLPLLLVDQFNDEFLSSENININIWCQSRAELVFKCLKGFLMEVCSSGSSCSLAGGANSGPIQSLHFNINFAITFSKLLPDSFLFQQLTDLFTSIYYLVPSLNA
;
A
#
# COMPACT_ATOMS: atom_id res chain seq x y z
N MET A 1 -16.14 1.40 17.16
CA MET A 1 -15.37 2.66 17.30
C MET A 1 -14.16 2.36 18.19
N ASN A 2 -12.96 2.27 17.63
CA ASN A 2 -11.74 1.97 18.40
C ASN A 2 -10.61 2.94 18.01
N LEU A 3 -10.92 4.24 17.96
CA LEU A 3 -9.97 5.29 17.53
C LEU A 3 -8.71 5.37 18.41
N TYR A 4 -8.81 4.86 19.64
CA TYR A 4 -7.73 4.75 20.62
C TYR A 4 -7.38 3.29 20.96
N GLY A 5 -7.79 2.36 20.10
CA GLY A 5 -7.51 0.93 20.25
C GLY A 5 -6.03 0.63 20.04
N ARG A 6 -5.56 -0.47 20.63
CA ARG A 6 -4.19 -0.97 20.46
C ARG A 6 -3.91 -1.59 19.09
N GLU A 7 -4.91 -1.67 18.22
CA GLU A 7 -4.83 -2.25 16.89
C GLU A 7 -5.54 -1.32 15.90
N LEU A 8 -4.75 -0.55 15.15
CA LEU A 8 -5.27 0.30 14.09
C LEU A 8 -5.54 -0.53 12.84
N SER A 9 -6.58 -0.14 12.12
CA SER A 9 -6.98 -0.70 10.83
C SER A 9 -6.69 0.29 9.71
N ALA A 10 -6.07 -0.21 8.66
CA ALA A 10 -5.75 0.55 7.46
C ALA A 10 -6.34 -0.09 6.20
N THR A 11 -6.64 0.76 5.22
CA THR A 11 -6.98 0.33 3.85
C THR A 11 -6.01 0.98 2.88
N VAL A 12 -5.60 0.24 1.85
CA VAL A 12 -4.79 0.76 0.75
C VAL A 12 -5.68 1.12 -0.42
N LEU A 13 -5.58 2.36 -0.89
CA LEU A 13 -6.20 2.86 -2.11
C LEU A 13 -5.11 3.14 -3.14
N ILE A 14 -5.38 2.77 -4.39
CA ILE A 14 -4.50 3.11 -5.51
C ILE A 14 -4.98 4.41 -6.11
N VAL A 15 -4.08 5.37 -6.21
CA VAL A 15 -4.39 6.74 -6.63
C VAL A 15 -3.42 7.20 -7.72
N GLY A 16 -3.84 8.16 -8.53
CA GLY A 16 -2.94 8.84 -9.46
C GLY A 16 -1.97 9.79 -8.76
N ARG A 17 -1.15 10.50 -9.55
CA ARG A 17 -0.14 11.45 -9.06
C ARG A 17 -0.71 12.74 -8.45
N ASP A 18 -1.98 13.08 -8.73
CA ASP A 18 -2.63 14.28 -8.21
C ASP A 18 -3.25 14.04 -6.82
N LEU A 19 -2.62 14.57 -5.77
CA LEU A 19 -3.08 14.40 -4.38
C LEU A 19 -4.51 14.92 -4.17
N LEU A 20 -4.87 16.02 -4.84
CA LEU A 20 -6.15 16.69 -4.65
C LEU A 20 -7.23 16.14 -5.60
N TRP A 21 -6.95 15.08 -6.34
CA TRP A 21 -7.87 14.51 -7.33
C TRP A 21 -9.25 14.19 -6.72
N HIS A 22 -9.29 13.50 -5.57
CA HIS A 22 -10.53 13.13 -4.91
C HIS A 22 -11.39 14.33 -4.51
N ILE A 23 -10.74 15.45 -4.13
CA ILE A 23 -11.40 16.71 -3.77
C ILE A 23 -11.92 17.41 -5.03
N LYS A 24 -11.08 17.53 -6.08
CA LYS A 24 -11.43 18.16 -7.35
C LYS A 24 -12.60 17.45 -8.04
N GLN A 25 -12.56 16.12 -8.07
CA GLN A 25 -13.59 15.29 -8.70
C GLN A 25 -14.80 15.00 -7.78
N LYS A 26 -14.76 15.46 -6.53
CA LYS A 26 -15.82 15.22 -5.51
C LYS A 26 -16.26 13.76 -5.47
N THR A 27 -15.28 12.86 -5.46
CA THR A 27 -15.52 11.41 -5.46
C THR A 27 -16.33 10.98 -4.25
N GLU A 28 -16.99 9.83 -4.34
CA GLU A 28 -17.70 9.23 -3.19
C GLU A 28 -16.77 9.07 -1.98
N PHE A 29 -15.50 8.72 -2.20
CA PHE A 29 -14.49 8.69 -1.16
C PHE A 29 -14.36 10.04 -0.41
N ALA A 30 -14.22 11.15 -1.14
CA ALA A 30 -14.14 12.48 -0.53
C ALA A 30 -15.42 12.85 0.23
N LYS A 31 -16.60 12.51 -0.31
CA LYS A 31 -17.88 12.72 0.36
C LYS A 31 -17.98 11.94 1.66
N LEU A 32 -17.56 10.68 1.67
CA LEU A 32 -17.55 9.83 2.87
C LEU A 32 -16.61 10.37 3.94
N CYS A 33 -15.42 10.85 3.56
CA CYS A 33 -14.48 11.46 4.50
C CYS A 33 -15.01 12.74 5.15
N GLU A 34 -15.86 13.50 4.46
CA GLU A 34 -16.41 14.78 4.94
C GLU A 34 -17.86 14.67 5.43
N GLN A 35 -18.40 13.46 5.56
CA GLN A 35 -19.82 13.25 5.92
C GLN A 35 -20.14 13.65 7.38
N SER A 36 -19.14 13.64 8.26
CA SER A 36 -19.30 13.96 9.69
C SER A 36 -18.97 15.43 9.95
N ALA A 37 -19.81 16.11 10.72
CA ALA A 37 -19.54 17.47 11.19
C ALA A 37 -18.53 17.52 12.35
N GLU A 38 -18.29 16.38 13.01
CA GLU A 38 -17.31 16.25 14.09
C GLU A 38 -16.20 15.30 13.65
N LEU A 39 -15.05 15.85 13.31
CA LEU A 39 -13.83 15.12 12.96
C LEU A 39 -12.80 15.26 14.08
N HIS A 40 -12.16 14.16 14.47
CA HIS A 40 -11.03 14.17 15.41
C HIS A 40 -9.70 14.53 14.73
N PHE A 41 -9.67 14.52 13.40
CA PHE A 41 -8.54 14.88 12.56
C PHE A 41 -8.93 16.02 11.63
N ASP A 42 -7.94 16.67 11.01
CA ASP A 42 -8.19 17.67 9.99
C ASP A 42 -9.01 17.08 8.82
N SER A 43 -9.72 17.95 8.09
CA SER A 43 -10.42 17.53 6.88
C SER A 43 -9.47 16.86 5.89
N LEU A 44 -10.02 16.02 5.01
CA LEU A 44 -9.26 15.33 3.96
C LEU A 44 -8.46 16.35 3.13
N GLU A 45 -9.07 17.47 2.75
CA GLU A 45 -8.39 18.54 2.02
C GLU A 45 -7.23 19.15 2.82
N GLY A 46 -7.42 19.40 4.12
CA GLY A 46 -6.38 19.93 5.00
C GLY A 46 -5.19 18.98 5.12
N GLN A 47 -5.46 17.69 5.32
CA GLN A 47 -4.43 16.65 5.36
C GLN A 47 -3.66 16.57 4.03
N LEU A 48 -4.36 16.59 2.89
CA LEU A 48 -3.72 16.50 1.58
C LEU A 48 -2.82 17.71 1.27
N LYS A 49 -3.22 18.93 1.66
CA LYS A 49 -2.37 20.12 1.52
C LYS A 49 -1.11 20.03 2.38
N ALA A 50 -1.24 19.58 3.63
CA ALA A 50 -0.09 19.38 4.51
C ALA A 50 0.87 18.31 3.95
N ILE A 51 0.32 17.21 3.41
CA ILE A 51 1.11 16.15 2.77
C ILE A 51 1.84 16.71 1.54
N GLU A 52 1.17 17.50 0.71
CA GLU A 52 1.79 18.13 -0.46
C GLU A 52 3.00 18.99 -0.07
N GLU A 53 2.90 19.79 0.99
CA GLU A 53 4.01 20.58 1.53
C GLU A 53 5.15 19.69 2.05
N HIS A 54 4.83 18.65 2.81
CA HIS A 54 5.83 17.70 3.30
C HIS A 54 6.57 16.99 2.16
N VAL A 55 5.86 16.58 1.12
CA VAL A 55 6.45 15.91 -0.05
C VAL A 55 7.35 16.88 -0.81
N ARG A 56 6.93 18.14 -1.02
CA ARG A 56 7.78 19.18 -1.62
C ARG A 56 9.06 19.41 -0.83
N SER A 57 8.95 19.48 0.50
CA SER A 57 10.09 19.66 1.40
C SER A 57 11.05 18.45 1.37
N ALA A 58 10.49 17.23 1.38
CA ALA A 58 11.26 15.99 1.26
C ALA A 58 11.97 15.89 -0.09
N ASN A 59 11.30 16.25 -1.18
CA ASN A 59 11.87 16.27 -2.54
C ASN A 59 13.04 17.27 -2.63
N ARG A 60 12.88 18.47 -2.07
CA ARG A 60 13.95 19.45 -1.98
C ARG A 60 15.15 18.89 -1.22
N SER A 61 14.91 18.27 -0.06
CA SER A 61 15.96 17.65 0.76
C SER A 61 16.68 16.53 0.02
N ARG A 62 15.96 15.66 -0.70
CA ARG A 62 16.54 14.60 -1.54
C ARG A 62 17.42 15.15 -2.67
N ARG A 63 16.97 16.22 -3.35
CA ARG A 63 17.74 16.87 -4.42
C ARG A 63 19.03 17.49 -3.89
N LEU A 64 18.96 18.19 -2.75
CA LEU A 64 20.14 18.76 -2.10
C LEU A 64 21.13 17.65 -1.67
N ALA A 65 20.64 16.56 -1.09
CA ALA A 65 21.46 15.42 -0.69
C ALA A 65 22.12 14.70 -1.88
N LYS A 66 21.45 14.61 -3.03
CA LYS A 66 22.02 14.04 -4.26
C LYS A 66 23.18 14.89 -4.81
N ASN A 67 23.10 16.21 -4.65
CA ASN A 67 24.13 17.15 -5.09
C ASN A 67 25.32 17.23 -4.10
N SER A 68 25.10 16.86 -2.84
CA SER A 68 26.17 16.72 -1.84
C SER A 68 26.68 15.27 -1.80
N ILE A 69 27.67 14.96 -2.62
CA ILE A 69 28.38 13.67 -2.68
C ILE A 69 28.49 12.98 -1.31
N GLY A 70 27.91 11.79 -1.16
CA GLY A 70 28.44 10.75 -0.28
C GLY A 70 27.72 10.37 1.03
N TYR A 71 26.54 10.90 1.37
CA TYR A 71 25.85 10.46 2.61
C TYR A 71 24.60 9.63 2.33
N THR A 72 24.76 8.30 2.40
CA THR A 72 23.64 7.37 2.51
C THR A 72 22.92 7.60 3.83
N SER A 73 21.70 8.14 3.79
CA SER A 73 20.85 8.23 4.97
C SER A 73 20.56 6.84 5.53
N PRO A 74 20.81 6.56 6.83
CA PRO A 74 20.58 5.24 7.41
C PRO A 74 19.10 4.89 7.62
N PHE A 75 18.19 5.86 7.44
CA PHE A 75 16.78 5.71 7.85
C PHE A 75 15.82 5.26 6.74
N PHE A 76 16.29 5.28 5.49
CA PHE A 76 15.61 4.72 4.33
C PHE A 76 16.63 3.93 3.52
N PRO A 77 16.81 2.62 3.81
CA PRO A 77 17.53 1.77 2.89
C PRO A 77 16.66 1.71 1.64
N TYR A 78 17.05 2.52 0.65
CA TYR A 78 16.63 2.37 -0.73
C TYR A 78 16.74 0.87 -1.01
N PHE A 79 15.63 0.23 -1.39
CA PHE A 79 15.74 -1.08 -2.00
C PHE A 79 16.66 -0.86 -3.19
N SER A 80 17.91 -1.31 -3.08
CA SER A 80 18.89 -1.24 -4.16
C SER A 80 18.40 -2.18 -5.25
N SER A 81 17.40 -1.73 -6.02
CA SER A 81 17.18 -2.24 -7.35
C SER A 81 18.47 -1.96 -8.10
N SER A 82 19.21 -3.04 -8.34
CA SER A 82 20.32 -3.14 -9.29
C SER A 82 20.25 -2.06 -10.37
N GLN A 83 21.33 -1.27 -10.43
CA GLN A 83 21.64 -0.28 -11.45
C GLN A 83 21.01 -0.60 -12.81
N GLN A 84 20.00 0.17 -13.18
CA GLN A 84 19.87 0.68 -14.53
C GLN A 84 19.75 2.19 -14.40
N ASP A 85 20.84 2.86 -14.71
CA ASP A 85 20.90 4.29 -14.94
C ASP A 85 19.95 4.61 -16.09
N PHE A 86 18.71 4.97 -15.77
CA PHE A 86 17.92 5.81 -16.65
C PHE A 86 18.31 7.25 -16.32
N GLU A 87 19.05 7.87 -17.23
CA GLU A 87 19.22 9.31 -17.32
C GLU A 87 17.83 9.94 -17.49
N ASP A 88 17.14 10.19 -16.38
CA ASP A 88 15.84 10.86 -16.39
C ASP A 88 16.05 12.35 -16.11
N ASP A 89 16.56 13.03 -17.12
CA ASP A 89 16.53 14.49 -17.28
C ASP A 89 15.14 14.96 -17.76
N ASN A 90 14.06 14.43 -17.16
CA ASN A 90 12.72 15.02 -17.27
C ASN A 90 12.40 15.73 -15.96
N GLU A 91 12.81 16.99 -15.87
CA GLU A 91 12.68 17.86 -14.70
C GLU A 91 11.24 18.24 -14.30
N ASP A 92 10.20 17.55 -14.79
CA ASP A 92 8.78 17.92 -14.55
C ASP A 92 7.81 16.75 -14.27
N GLU A 93 8.29 15.63 -13.70
CA GLU A 93 7.41 14.51 -13.30
C GLU A 93 6.81 14.67 -11.89
N GLY A 94 5.82 15.55 -11.72
CA GLY A 94 4.90 15.55 -10.57
C GLY A 94 5.52 15.70 -9.16
N ILE A 95 4.67 15.96 -8.16
CA ILE A 95 5.10 16.02 -6.74
C ILE A 95 5.37 14.61 -6.19
N LEU A 96 4.62 13.62 -6.69
CA LEU A 96 4.69 12.21 -6.32
C LEU A 96 5.12 11.34 -7.50
N ARG A 97 5.91 10.31 -7.20
CA ARG A 97 6.36 9.28 -8.14
C ARG A 97 5.53 8.01 -7.97
N ILE A 98 5.51 7.17 -9.00
CA ILE A 98 4.84 5.86 -8.93
C ILE A 98 5.51 5.02 -7.84
N GLY A 99 4.70 4.37 -7.00
CA GLY A 99 5.16 3.61 -5.83
C GLY A 99 5.37 4.45 -4.56
N ASP A 100 5.29 5.79 -4.64
CA ASP A 100 5.24 6.61 -3.43
C ASP A 100 3.96 6.29 -2.64
N VAL A 101 4.05 6.40 -1.31
CA VAL A 101 2.95 6.14 -0.39
C VAL A 101 2.80 7.31 0.55
N TYR A 102 1.58 7.78 0.71
CA TYR A 102 1.20 8.73 1.76
C TYR A 102 -0.01 8.20 2.53
N LEU A 103 -0.32 8.80 3.68
CA LEU A 103 -1.44 8.36 4.50
C LEU A 103 -2.33 9.52 4.92
N THR A 104 -3.62 9.26 5.04
CA THR A 104 -4.59 10.14 5.69
C THR A 104 -5.27 9.41 6.85
N LYS A 105 -5.72 10.17 7.85
CA LYS A 105 -6.30 9.67 9.10
C LYS A 105 -7.77 10.05 9.16
N HIS A 106 -8.61 9.12 9.58
CA HIS A 106 -10.07 9.26 9.57
C HIS A 106 -10.67 8.76 10.87
N SER A 107 -11.62 9.51 11.42
CA SER A 107 -12.34 9.13 12.64
C SER A 107 -13.79 8.74 12.41
N ASN A 108 -14.33 9.09 11.25
CA ASN A 108 -15.72 8.86 10.85
C ASN A 108 -15.93 7.58 10.03
N LEU A 109 -14.85 6.95 9.58
CA LEU A 109 -14.91 5.66 8.88
C LEU A 109 -15.00 4.52 9.91
N SER A 110 -16.08 3.75 9.85
CA SER A 110 -16.51 2.85 10.94
C SER A 110 -15.50 1.78 11.35
N SER A 111 -14.65 1.34 10.41
CA SER A 111 -13.70 0.22 10.59
C SER A 111 -12.28 0.50 10.10
N VAL A 112 -12.00 1.71 9.61
CA VAL A 112 -10.71 2.09 9.01
C VAL A 112 -10.29 3.44 9.57
N GLN A 113 -9.16 3.50 10.27
CA GLN A 113 -8.65 4.75 10.82
C GLN A 113 -7.60 5.38 9.92
N ILE A 114 -6.90 4.55 9.14
CA ILE A 114 -5.79 4.98 8.30
C ILE A 114 -6.08 4.59 6.86
N ILE A 115 -5.83 5.50 5.93
CA ILE A 115 -5.85 5.18 4.51
C ILE A 115 -4.47 5.41 3.95
N PHE A 116 -3.84 4.35 3.47
CA PHE A 116 -2.64 4.44 2.66
C PHE A 116 -3.04 4.70 1.22
N HIS A 117 -2.48 5.74 0.65
CA HIS A 117 -2.64 6.11 -0.76
C HIS A 117 -1.37 5.69 -1.48
N LEU A 118 -1.47 4.62 -2.27
CA LEU A 118 -0.39 4.09 -3.09
C LEU A 118 -0.48 4.72 -4.48
N VAL A 119 0.55 5.44 -4.88
CA VAL A 119 0.58 6.11 -6.19
C VAL A 119 0.83 5.08 -7.29
N GLY A 120 -0.20 4.84 -8.09
CA GLY A 120 -0.17 3.96 -9.25
C GLY A 120 -0.16 4.74 -10.57
N ASP A 121 -0.05 3.99 -11.66
CA ASP A 121 -0.20 4.47 -13.03
C ASP A 121 -1.14 3.59 -13.83
N ASP A 122 -1.58 4.08 -14.98
CA ASP A 122 -2.49 3.34 -15.87
C ASP A 122 -1.84 2.07 -16.46
N LYS A 123 -0.51 1.93 -16.36
CA LYS A 123 0.20 0.70 -16.75
C LYS A 123 -0.17 -0.47 -15.85
N LEU A 124 -0.58 -0.20 -14.61
CA LEU A 124 -1.17 -1.21 -13.74
C LEU A 124 -2.41 -1.86 -14.36
N GLU A 125 -3.10 -1.25 -15.32
CA GLU A 125 -4.24 -1.90 -15.98
C GLU A 125 -3.84 -2.63 -17.26
N LYS A 126 -2.75 -2.21 -17.90
CA LYS A 126 -2.41 -2.55 -19.30
C LYS A 126 -1.19 -3.46 -19.44
N GLU A 127 -0.40 -3.64 -18.39
CA GLU A 127 0.86 -4.38 -18.49
C GLU A 127 0.94 -5.51 -17.47
N GLU A 128 1.75 -6.52 -17.79
CA GLU A 128 2.14 -7.54 -16.83
C GLU A 128 3.12 -6.94 -15.81
N ILE A 129 2.83 -7.14 -14.53
CA ILE A 129 3.61 -6.54 -13.43
C ILE A 129 4.63 -7.57 -12.95
N SER A 130 5.85 -7.11 -12.64
CA SER A 130 6.87 -7.92 -11.97
C SER A 130 7.08 -7.47 -10.52
N SER A 131 7.83 -8.25 -9.74
CA SER A 131 8.19 -7.90 -8.34
C SER A 131 9.02 -6.63 -8.21
N ARG A 132 9.62 -6.13 -9.31
CA ARG A 132 10.38 -4.88 -9.36
C ARG A 132 9.50 -3.65 -9.58
N HIS A 133 8.20 -3.83 -9.81
CA HIS A 133 7.30 -2.71 -10.06
C HIS A 133 7.24 -1.76 -8.85
N PRO A 134 7.26 -0.43 -9.04
CA PRO A 134 7.29 0.52 -7.92
C PRO A 134 6.11 0.37 -6.96
N CYS A 135 4.92 0.00 -7.45
CA CYS A 135 3.77 -0.25 -6.58
C CYS A 135 3.96 -1.45 -5.64
N VAL A 136 4.69 -2.49 -6.06
CA VAL A 136 5.06 -3.63 -5.20
C VAL A 136 6.03 -3.18 -4.11
N ALA A 137 6.99 -2.31 -4.45
CA ALA A 137 7.85 -1.66 -3.45
C ALA A 137 7.05 -0.74 -2.51
N GLY A 138 6.02 -0.07 -3.01
CA GLY A 138 5.07 0.71 -2.20
C GLY A 138 4.32 -0.15 -1.19
N LEU A 139 3.85 -1.34 -1.59
CA LEU A 139 3.26 -2.32 -0.66
C LEU A 139 4.25 -2.73 0.44
N HIS A 140 5.53 -2.94 0.09
CA HIS A 140 6.55 -3.23 1.09
C HIS A 140 6.69 -2.08 2.11
N ASN A 141 6.73 -0.84 1.63
CA ASN A 141 6.76 0.34 2.49
C ASN A 141 5.53 0.42 3.39
N ILE A 142 4.34 0.09 2.89
CA ILE A 142 3.11 0.04 3.69
C ILE A 142 3.25 -0.98 4.83
N VAL A 143 3.74 -2.20 4.56
CA VAL A 143 3.93 -3.22 5.60
C VAL A 143 4.96 -2.76 6.64
N ARG A 144 6.09 -2.19 6.20
CA ARG A 144 7.11 -1.63 7.10
C ARG A 144 6.56 -0.49 7.97
N LEU A 145 5.83 0.46 7.39
CA LEU A 145 5.21 1.56 8.14
C LEU A 145 4.15 1.04 9.11
N SER A 146 3.35 0.05 8.69
CA SER A 146 2.32 -0.55 9.52
C SER A 146 2.90 -1.18 10.79
N SER A 147 4.04 -1.86 10.67
CA SER A 147 4.77 -2.39 11.83
C SER A 147 5.21 -1.31 12.82
N ARG A 148 5.69 -0.17 12.31
CA ARG A 148 6.18 0.96 13.12
C ARG A 148 5.07 1.69 13.84
N PHE A 149 3.89 1.80 13.22
CA PHE A 149 2.74 2.53 13.76
C PHE A 149 1.68 1.64 14.40
N ALA A 150 2.01 0.37 14.68
CA ALA A 150 1.09 -0.61 15.29
C ALA A 150 -0.25 -0.75 14.54
N ILE A 151 -0.20 -0.63 13.20
CA ILE A 151 -1.32 -0.94 12.33
C ILE A 151 -1.28 -2.45 12.09
N ARG A 152 -2.29 -3.16 12.61
CA ARG A 152 -2.32 -4.62 12.58
C ARG A 152 -3.30 -5.17 11.56
N ASN A 153 -4.38 -4.45 11.27
CA ASN A 153 -5.36 -4.86 10.28
C ASN A 153 -5.13 -4.05 8.99
N ILE A 154 -4.83 -4.71 7.87
CA ILE A 154 -4.53 -4.02 6.61
C ILE A 154 -5.36 -4.65 5.50
N SER A 155 -6.20 -3.84 4.86
CA SER A 155 -6.95 -4.22 3.66
C SER A 155 -6.19 -3.77 2.41
N LEU A 156 -5.81 -4.70 1.55
CA LEU A 156 -4.99 -4.48 0.35
C LEU A 156 -5.78 -4.80 -0.93
N PRO A 157 -5.64 -4.02 -2.02
CA PRO A 157 -6.19 -4.38 -3.33
C PRO A 157 -5.37 -5.53 -3.92
N LEU A 158 -5.94 -6.74 -3.95
CA LEU A 158 -5.21 -7.97 -4.33
C LEU A 158 -4.56 -7.88 -5.71
N LEU A 159 -5.22 -7.21 -6.65
CA LEU A 159 -4.84 -7.19 -8.06
C LEU A 159 -4.06 -5.93 -8.45
N LEU A 160 -3.77 -5.05 -7.47
CA LEU A 160 -3.11 -3.77 -7.66
C LEU A 160 -3.78 -2.87 -8.71
N VAL A 161 -5.10 -2.90 -8.77
CA VAL A 161 -5.92 -2.01 -9.61
C VAL A 161 -7.23 -1.72 -8.89
N ASP A 162 -7.75 -0.50 -9.11
CA ASP A 162 -9.03 -0.06 -8.56
C ASP A 162 -10.19 -0.47 -9.48
N GLN A 163 -10.01 -0.30 -10.80
CA GLN A 163 -11.02 -0.58 -11.83
C GLN A 163 -10.52 -1.60 -12.86
N PHE A 164 -11.49 -2.33 -13.43
CA PHE A 164 -11.23 -3.39 -14.39
C PHE A 164 -11.36 -2.85 -15.81
N ASN A 165 -10.30 -2.96 -16.60
CA ASN A 165 -10.34 -2.54 -18.00
C ASN A 165 -10.72 -3.72 -18.90
N ASP A 166 -12.02 -3.93 -19.09
CA ASP A 166 -12.56 -4.98 -19.98
C ASP A 166 -12.05 -4.85 -21.43
N GLU A 167 -11.83 -3.60 -21.90
CA GLU A 167 -11.43 -3.33 -23.29
C GLU A 167 -10.02 -3.85 -23.55
N PHE A 168 -9.08 -3.64 -22.62
CA PHE A 168 -7.70 -4.09 -22.77
C PHE A 168 -7.57 -5.61 -22.83
N LEU A 169 -8.26 -6.33 -21.94
CA LEU A 169 -8.17 -7.80 -21.91
C LEU A 169 -8.87 -8.44 -23.09
N SER A 170 -9.97 -7.85 -23.55
CA SER A 170 -10.66 -8.32 -24.76
C SER A 170 -9.85 -8.05 -26.04
N SER A 171 -9.14 -6.92 -26.14
CA SER A 171 -8.29 -6.63 -27.30
C SER A 171 -7.11 -7.60 -27.42
N GLU A 172 -6.50 -7.97 -26.30
CA GLU A 172 -5.34 -8.87 -26.26
C GLU A 172 -5.72 -10.36 -26.17
N ASN A 173 -7.02 -10.68 -26.19
CA ASN A 173 -7.55 -12.05 -25.97
C ASN A 173 -7.01 -12.70 -24.68
N ILE A 174 -6.77 -11.90 -23.64
CA ILE A 174 -6.25 -12.40 -22.37
C ILE A 174 -7.40 -12.95 -21.53
N ASN A 175 -7.25 -14.19 -21.07
CA ASN A 175 -8.20 -14.79 -20.15
C ASN A 175 -8.09 -14.12 -18.76
N ILE A 176 -9.21 -13.56 -18.30
CA ILE A 176 -9.30 -12.88 -17.00
C ILE A 176 -8.83 -13.75 -15.82
N ASN A 177 -9.17 -15.04 -15.80
CA ASN A 177 -8.78 -15.91 -14.71
C ASN A 177 -7.26 -16.08 -14.65
N ILE A 178 -6.60 -16.22 -15.81
CA ILE A 178 -5.13 -16.32 -15.90
C ILE A 178 -4.48 -15.02 -15.42
N TRP A 179 -5.00 -13.87 -15.87
CA TRP A 179 -4.50 -12.57 -15.46
C TRP A 179 -4.64 -12.34 -13.95
N CYS A 180 -5.82 -12.64 -13.38
CA CYS A 180 -6.08 -12.53 -11.94
C CYS A 180 -5.16 -13.46 -11.13
N GLN A 181 -4.98 -14.71 -11.57
CA GLN A 181 -4.10 -15.65 -10.90
C GLN A 181 -2.65 -15.18 -10.89
N SER A 182 -2.11 -14.77 -12.04
CA SER A 182 -0.72 -14.28 -12.15
C SER A 182 -0.47 -13.09 -11.20
N ARG A 183 -1.41 -12.14 -11.17
CA ARG A 183 -1.33 -10.97 -10.29
C ARG A 183 -1.45 -11.31 -8.81
N ALA A 184 -2.44 -12.12 -8.46
CA ALA A 184 -2.61 -12.56 -7.08
C ALA A 184 -1.38 -13.34 -6.58
N GLU A 185 -0.83 -14.22 -7.43
CA GLU A 185 0.39 -14.98 -7.12
C GLU A 185 1.57 -14.05 -6.83
N LEU A 186 1.80 -13.04 -7.68
CA LEU A 186 2.83 -12.04 -7.48
C LEU A 186 2.67 -11.32 -6.14
N VAL A 187 1.46 -10.79 -5.87
CA VAL A 187 1.18 -10.01 -4.65
C VAL A 187 1.31 -10.89 -3.40
N PHE A 188 0.77 -12.11 -3.43
CA PHE A 188 0.90 -13.06 -2.33
C PHE A 188 2.35 -13.41 -2.02
N LYS A 189 3.16 -13.73 -3.05
CA LYS A 189 4.59 -14.04 -2.87
C LYS A 189 5.38 -12.87 -2.31
N CYS A 190 5.18 -11.67 -2.87
CA CYS A 190 5.86 -10.47 -2.41
C CYS A 190 5.47 -10.12 -0.97
N LEU A 191 4.17 -10.10 -0.67
CA LEU A 191 3.67 -9.77 0.67
C LEU A 191 4.14 -10.77 1.73
N LYS A 192 4.15 -12.07 1.42
CA LYS A 192 4.73 -13.10 2.29
C LYS A 192 6.19 -12.76 2.63
N GLY A 193 7.00 -12.41 1.64
CA GLY A 193 8.38 -11.98 1.84
C GLY A 193 8.50 -10.75 2.75
N PHE A 194 7.68 -9.73 2.50
CA PHE A 194 7.67 -8.49 3.29
C PHE A 194 7.26 -8.73 4.75
N LEU A 195 6.25 -9.55 4.99
CA LEU A 195 5.80 -9.92 6.33
C LEU A 195 6.88 -10.71 7.07
N MET A 196 7.51 -11.68 6.41
CA MET A 196 8.64 -12.43 6.97
C MET A 196 9.81 -11.51 7.34
N GLU A 197 10.13 -10.53 6.49
CA GLU A 197 11.19 -9.55 6.74
C GLU A 197 10.90 -8.73 8.01
N VAL A 198 9.70 -8.16 8.12
CA VAL A 198 9.30 -7.32 9.24
C VAL A 198 9.22 -8.11 10.54
N CYS A 199 8.68 -9.33 10.51
CA CYS A 199 8.61 -10.21 11.68
C CYS A 199 9.99 -10.70 12.13
N SER A 200 10.92 -10.92 11.20
CA SER A 200 12.29 -11.38 11.51
C SER A 200 13.20 -10.26 12.00
N SER A 201 12.97 -9.03 11.56
CA SER A 201 13.84 -7.88 11.86
C SER A 201 13.76 -7.39 13.31
N GLY A 202 12.93 -8.01 14.16
CA GLY A 202 12.79 -7.60 15.56
C GLY A 202 12.29 -6.17 15.73
N SER A 203 11.65 -5.60 14.68
CA SER A 203 10.91 -4.34 14.74
C SER A 203 9.63 -4.52 15.56
N SER A 204 9.78 -5.07 16.76
CA SER A 204 8.76 -5.10 17.78
C SER A 204 8.39 -3.66 18.08
N CYS A 205 7.10 -3.37 18.03
CA CYS A 205 6.55 -2.10 18.49
C CYS A 205 7.22 -1.68 19.81
N SER A 206 8.05 -0.65 19.78
CA SER A 206 8.53 0.00 21.00
C SER A 206 7.32 0.70 21.61
N LEU A 207 6.61 0.00 22.49
CA LEU A 207 5.67 0.62 23.42
C LEU A 207 6.42 1.76 24.13
N ALA A 208 5.90 2.97 24.05
CA ALA A 208 6.41 4.08 24.82
C ALA A 208 6.17 3.78 26.31
N GLY A 209 7.23 3.39 27.01
CA GLY A 209 7.25 3.11 28.44
C GLY A 209 7.22 1.63 28.80
N GLY A 210 8.38 1.04 29.04
CA GLY A 210 8.47 -0.25 29.74
C GLY A 210 9.65 -1.11 29.29
N ALA A 211 10.54 -1.38 30.24
CA ALA A 211 11.69 -2.26 30.19
C ALA A 211 11.60 -3.47 29.24
N ASN A 212 12.74 -3.78 28.60
CA ASN A 212 13.04 -5.06 27.98
C ASN A 212 12.91 -6.21 28.98
N SER A 213 11.70 -6.75 29.22
CA SER A 213 11.53 -7.96 30.03
C SER A 213 10.17 -8.65 29.85
N GLY A 214 9.64 -8.71 28.62
CA GLY A 214 8.48 -9.54 28.28
C GLY A 214 8.80 -10.50 27.13
N PRO A 215 8.13 -11.66 27.02
CA PRO A 215 8.32 -12.54 25.86
C PRO A 215 8.04 -11.72 24.59
N ILE A 216 8.90 -11.87 23.59
CA ILE A 216 8.77 -11.24 22.26
C ILE A 216 7.34 -11.51 21.79
N GLN A 217 6.45 -10.51 21.87
CA GLN A 217 5.12 -10.67 21.30
C GLN A 217 5.33 -10.80 19.80
N SER A 218 4.97 -11.97 19.26
CA SER A 218 4.97 -12.21 17.83
C SER A 218 4.16 -11.10 17.14
N LEU A 219 4.80 -10.39 16.22
CA LEU A 219 4.11 -9.45 15.34
C LEU A 219 3.04 -10.24 14.57
N HIS A 220 1.79 -9.83 14.76
CA HIS A 220 0.63 -10.45 14.12
C HIS A 220 -0.05 -9.39 13.25
N PHE A 221 -0.18 -9.70 11.96
CA PHE A 221 -0.92 -8.89 11.00
C PHE A 221 -2.16 -9.65 10.55
N ASN A 222 -3.28 -8.95 10.48
CA ASN A 222 -4.48 -9.41 9.82
C ASN A 222 -4.55 -8.73 8.45
N ILE A 223 -4.30 -9.49 7.39
CA ILE A 223 -4.33 -8.98 6.02
C ILE A 223 -5.64 -9.40 5.37
N ASN A 224 -6.42 -8.41 4.93
CA ASN A 224 -7.62 -8.63 4.13
C ASN A 224 -7.32 -8.31 2.67
N PHE A 225 -7.57 -9.25 1.77
CA PHE A 225 -7.41 -9.03 0.34
C PHE A 225 -8.75 -8.60 -0.26
N ALA A 226 -8.81 -7.35 -0.73
CA ALA A 226 -9.97 -6.81 -1.40
C ALA A 226 -9.89 -7.09 -2.90
N ILE A 227 -11.00 -7.60 -3.45
CA ILE A 227 -11.25 -7.73 -4.89
C ILE A 227 -12.40 -6.76 -5.21
N THR A 228 -12.12 -5.67 -5.91
CA THR A 228 -13.08 -4.59 -6.17
C THR A 228 -13.96 -4.85 -7.40
N PHE A 229 -13.81 -5.99 -8.05
CA PHE A 229 -14.46 -6.28 -9.33
C PHE A 229 -15.79 -6.98 -9.16
N SER A 230 -16.88 -6.23 -9.31
CA SER A 230 -18.25 -6.74 -9.23
C SER A 230 -18.55 -7.89 -10.19
N LYS A 231 -17.85 -7.97 -11.33
CA LYS A 231 -17.94 -9.06 -12.31
C LYS A 231 -17.27 -10.35 -11.86
N LEU A 232 -16.28 -10.26 -10.95
CA LEU A 232 -15.54 -11.42 -10.44
C LEU A 232 -16.15 -11.97 -9.15
N LEU A 233 -16.93 -11.16 -8.43
CA LEU A 233 -17.63 -11.56 -7.20
C LEU A 233 -18.56 -12.79 -7.35
N PRO A 234 -19.26 -13.01 -8.49
CA PRO A 234 -20.09 -14.20 -8.67
C PRO A 234 -19.32 -15.45 -9.12
N ASP A 235 -18.06 -15.32 -9.55
CA ASP A 235 -17.30 -16.45 -10.07
C ASP A 235 -16.69 -17.28 -8.92
N SER A 236 -17.50 -18.22 -8.42
CA SER A 236 -17.08 -19.17 -7.39
C SER A 236 -15.82 -19.96 -7.75
N PHE A 237 -15.55 -20.16 -9.05
CA PHE A 237 -14.37 -20.90 -9.50
C PHE A 237 -13.10 -20.07 -9.36
N LEU A 238 -13.11 -18.81 -9.81
CA LEU A 238 -11.97 -17.91 -9.61
C LEU A 238 -11.67 -17.71 -8.13
N PHE A 239 -12.70 -17.51 -7.30
CA PHE A 239 -12.51 -17.36 -5.86
C PHE A 239 -11.86 -18.60 -5.23
N GLN A 240 -12.31 -19.81 -5.61
CA GLN A 240 -11.71 -21.06 -5.16
C GLN A 240 -10.25 -21.16 -5.61
N GLN A 241 -9.94 -20.86 -6.86
CA GLN A 241 -8.57 -20.87 -7.38
C GLN A 241 -7.65 -19.91 -6.65
N LEU A 242 -8.11 -18.69 -6.35
CA LEU A 242 -7.36 -17.71 -5.57
C LEU A 242 -7.13 -18.18 -4.13
N THR A 243 -8.11 -18.86 -3.54
CA THR A 243 -8.00 -19.46 -2.20
C THR A 243 -7.01 -20.61 -2.17
N ASP A 244 -7.05 -21.49 -3.18
CA ASP A 244 -6.10 -22.60 -3.33
C ASP A 244 -4.67 -22.07 -3.55
N LEU A 245 -4.53 -21.02 -4.36
CA LEU A 245 -3.27 -20.33 -4.59
C LEU A 245 -2.72 -19.69 -3.31
N PHE A 246 -3.57 -18.99 -2.55
CA PHE A 246 -3.20 -18.43 -1.25
C PHE A 246 -2.69 -19.54 -0.32
N THR A 247 -3.45 -20.63 -0.21
CA THR A 247 -3.08 -21.77 0.62
C THR A 247 -1.75 -22.34 0.16
N SER A 248 -1.56 -22.63 -1.13
CA SER A 248 -0.29 -23.12 -1.69
C SER A 248 0.91 -22.25 -1.32
N ILE A 249 0.76 -20.92 -1.34
CA ILE A 249 1.86 -19.98 -1.03
C ILE A 249 2.13 -19.89 0.47
N TYR A 250 1.10 -19.87 1.31
CA TYR A 250 1.24 -19.62 2.75
C TYR A 250 1.31 -20.89 3.62
N TYR A 251 0.90 -22.06 3.12
CA TYR A 251 0.90 -23.34 3.85
C TYR A 251 2.31 -23.88 4.16
N LEU A 252 3.35 -23.34 3.49
CA LEU A 252 4.76 -23.61 3.81
C LEU A 252 5.35 -22.68 4.88
N VAL A 253 4.52 -21.90 5.59
CA VAL A 253 4.95 -21.06 6.73
C VAL A 253 4.41 -21.67 8.03
N PRO A 254 5.27 -22.17 8.94
CA PRO A 254 4.85 -22.88 10.17
C PRO A 254 4.02 -22.06 11.18
N SER A 255 3.60 -20.83 10.88
CA SER A 255 3.05 -19.88 11.84
C SER A 255 1.71 -19.24 11.44
N LEU A 256 1.01 -19.78 10.45
CA LEU A 256 -0.32 -19.29 10.03
C LEU A 256 -1.34 -20.42 10.12
N ASN A 257 -2.19 -20.37 11.15
CA ASN A 257 -3.39 -21.21 11.20
C ASN A 257 -4.51 -20.50 10.41
N ALA A 258 -5.10 -21.23 9.47
CA ALA A 258 -6.29 -20.81 8.73
C ALA A 258 -7.52 -20.66 9.65
#